data_AF-A0A922D072-F1
#
_entry.id   AF-A0A922D072-F1
#
_cell.length_a   1.000
_cell.length_b   1.000
_cell.length_c   1.000
_cell.angle_alpha   90.00
_cell.angle_beta   90.00
_cell.angle_gamma   90.00
#
_symmetry.space_group_name_H-M   'P 1'
#
loop_
_entity.id
_entity.type
_entity.pdbx_description
1 polymer ?
#
loop_
_entity_poly.entity_id
_entity_poly.type
_entity_poly.pdbx_seq_one_letter_code
_entity_poly.pdbx_strand_id
1 'polypeptide(L)'
;MTKEPMLSYRKCILINRDMDSDTDVEICSSDEEGVKLNIHQELLSKPEREQITWATHYLQPEREDEKTLVKKADDLTDRIAKDFCDYMKELGGDQQSQLFTPEAIKELFRIEFDNHAARGLRVISKELPSIQEKVAINTGNPEKSCYRALEREISKDIKAEHLPKRTTAFGQSLLLREQFYPPRNNTKCMWRSARHVPKELVTLKTVWEGITNLRSVKEFCRWMIEHPEYRRPSYLNCLGMFDPAMLDARITLETKYRISSTAPVEPPLPVDHIRRRLSELADS
;
A
#
# COMPACT_ATOMS: atom_id res chain seq x y z
N MET A 1 -11.63 10.06 -49.34
CA MET A 1 -10.92 11.35 -49.50
C MET A 1 -9.42 11.06 -49.49
N THR A 2 -8.86 10.83 -50.68
CA THR A 2 -7.43 10.65 -50.93
C THR A 2 -6.75 12.01 -50.86
N LYS A 3 -5.79 12.18 -49.96
CA LYS A 3 -4.98 13.40 -49.87
C LYS A 3 -3.78 13.23 -50.79
N GLU A 4 -3.76 13.97 -51.89
CA GLU A 4 -2.58 14.06 -52.76
C GLU A 4 -1.58 15.06 -52.16
N PRO A 5 -0.26 14.73 -52.14
CA PRO A 5 0.75 15.66 -51.67
C PRO A 5 0.95 16.78 -52.70
N MET A 6 0.85 18.03 -52.25
CA MET A 6 1.16 19.18 -53.09
C MET A 6 2.68 19.31 -53.26
N LEU A 7 3.18 18.94 -54.44
CA LEU A 7 4.57 19.18 -54.83
C LEU A 7 4.77 20.66 -55.17
N SER A 8 5.66 21.32 -54.44
CA SER A 8 6.09 22.70 -54.73
C SER A 8 7.10 22.69 -55.88
N TYR A 9 6.67 23.07 -57.08
CA TYR A 9 7.56 23.31 -58.22
C TYR A 9 8.38 24.58 -57.99
N ARG A 10 9.55 24.47 -57.34
CA ARG A 10 10.56 25.54 -57.39
C ARG A 10 11.23 25.49 -58.76
N LYS A 11 11.28 26.64 -59.45
CA LYS A 11 12.01 26.80 -60.72
C LYS A 11 13.46 26.34 -60.55
N CYS A 12 13.85 25.32 -61.30
CA CYS A 12 15.26 24.96 -61.47
C CYS A 12 15.97 26.09 -62.22
N ILE A 13 17.14 26.49 -61.73
CA ILE A 13 18.06 27.34 -62.48
C ILE A 13 18.77 26.43 -63.47
N LEU A 14 18.49 26.62 -64.77
CA LEU A 14 19.29 26.05 -65.85
C LEU A 14 20.58 26.87 -65.93
N ILE A 15 21.69 26.27 -65.51
CA ILE A 15 23.03 26.80 -65.79
C ILE A 15 23.41 26.27 -67.17
N ASN A 16 23.25 27.11 -68.21
CA ASN A 16 23.85 26.84 -69.50
C ASN A 16 25.36 27.06 -69.37
N ARG A 17 26.12 25.97 -69.39
CA ARG A 17 27.57 26.01 -69.62
C ARG A 17 27.82 25.99 -71.12
N ASP A 18 27.50 27.10 -71.76
CA ASP A 18 28.17 27.45 -73.01
C ASP A 18 29.35 28.36 -72.63
N MET A 19 30.46 28.24 -73.36
CA MET A 19 31.78 28.89 -73.20
C MET A 19 32.88 27.97 -72.66
N ASP A 20 33.49 27.24 -73.61
CA ASP A 20 34.93 27.10 -73.86
C ASP A 20 35.87 27.42 -72.70
N SER A 21 36.43 26.35 -72.11
CA SER A 21 37.61 26.41 -71.26
C SER A 21 38.52 25.26 -71.63
N ASP A 22 39.55 25.57 -72.42
CA ASP A 22 40.72 24.72 -72.70
C ASP A 22 41.48 24.46 -71.39
N THR A 23 41.00 23.49 -70.63
CA THR A 23 41.74 22.89 -69.53
C THR A 23 41.68 21.39 -69.72
N ASP A 24 42.67 20.86 -70.44
CA ASP A 24 43.03 19.45 -70.42
C ASP A 24 43.39 19.07 -68.98
N VAL A 25 42.43 18.50 -68.26
CA VAL A 25 42.71 17.85 -66.99
C VAL A 25 43.08 16.41 -67.31
N GLU A 26 44.39 16.14 -67.38
CA GLU A 26 44.90 14.77 -67.40
C GLU A 26 44.42 14.05 -66.13
N ILE A 27 43.49 13.10 -66.29
CA ILE A 27 43.09 12.20 -65.21
C ILE A 27 44.19 11.16 -65.09
N CYS A 28 45.15 11.39 -64.20
CA CYS A 28 46.08 10.34 -63.76
C CYS A 28 45.25 9.20 -63.13
N SER A 29 45.20 8.07 -63.83
CA SER A 29 44.71 6.80 -63.30
C SER A 29 45.74 6.25 -62.30
N SER A 30 45.68 6.70 -61.05
CA SER A 30 46.41 6.06 -59.94
C SER A 30 45.44 5.22 -59.11
N ASP A 31 45.57 3.91 -59.31
CA ASP A 31 45.54 2.84 -58.32
C ASP A 31 44.27 2.58 -57.49
N GLU A 32 43.72 1.38 -57.72
CA GLU A 32 43.15 0.43 -56.75
C GLU A 32 42.64 0.99 -55.40
N GLU A 33 41.47 1.62 -55.41
CA GLU A 33 40.56 1.62 -54.27
C GLU A 33 39.26 0.94 -54.71
N GLY A 34 38.93 -0.17 -54.04
CA GLY A 34 37.77 -1.00 -54.35
C GLY A 34 36.52 -0.15 -54.57
N VAL A 35 35.80 -0.43 -55.65
CA VAL A 35 34.62 0.28 -56.17
C VAL A 35 33.70 0.73 -55.03
N LYS A 36 33.99 1.90 -54.46
CA LYS A 36 33.05 2.61 -53.59
C LYS A 36 32.05 3.17 -54.58
N LEU A 37 30.98 2.41 -54.79
CA LEU A 37 29.84 2.88 -55.56
C LEU A 37 29.51 4.28 -55.08
N ASN A 38 29.48 5.22 -56.02
CA ASN A 38 29.12 6.58 -55.73
C ASN A 38 27.76 6.54 -55.00
N ILE A 39 27.66 7.18 -53.84
CA ILE A 39 26.46 7.17 -52.99
C ILE A 39 25.22 7.58 -53.81
N HIS A 40 25.41 8.45 -54.81
CA HIS A 40 24.38 8.87 -55.74
C HIS A 40 23.92 7.75 -56.70
N GLN A 41 24.81 6.85 -57.10
CA GLN A 41 24.48 5.69 -57.95
C GLN A 41 23.70 4.62 -57.18
N GLU A 42 24.02 4.41 -55.89
CA GLU A 42 23.26 3.51 -55.01
C GLU A 42 21.87 4.09 -54.66
N LEU A 43 21.76 5.41 -54.58
CA LEU A 43 20.48 6.09 -54.39
C LEU A 43 19.56 5.88 -55.60
N LEU A 44 20.10 6.04 -56.82
CA LEU A 44 19.33 5.94 -58.06
C LEU A 44 18.93 4.50 -58.42
N SER A 45 19.61 3.48 -57.86
CA SER A 45 19.27 2.07 -58.09
C SER A 45 18.12 1.55 -57.22
N LYS A 46 17.77 2.25 -56.14
CA LYS A 46 16.65 1.87 -55.26
C LYS A 46 15.31 2.33 -55.84
N PRO A 47 14.19 1.60 -55.63
CA PRO A 47 12.87 2.05 -56.08
C PRO A 47 12.47 3.36 -55.37
N GLU A 48 11.71 4.25 -56.04
CA GLU A 48 11.37 5.61 -55.57
C GLU A 48 10.87 5.69 -54.11
N ARG A 49 10.24 4.63 -53.61
CA ARG A 49 9.74 4.53 -52.22
C ARG A 49 10.83 4.37 -51.17
N GLU A 50 12.01 3.88 -51.55
CA GLU A 50 13.13 3.58 -50.64
C GLU A 50 14.29 4.57 -50.79
N GLN A 51 14.32 5.34 -51.88
CA GLN A 51 15.34 6.37 -52.15
C GLN A 51 15.37 7.49 -51.08
N ILE A 52 14.30 7.68 -50.32
CA ILE A 52 14.21 8.71 -49.27
C ILE A 52 13.93 8.04 -47.93
N THR A 53 14.86 7.22 -47.45
CA THR A 53 14.86 6.75 -46.06
C THR A 53 16.15 7.18 -45.39
N TRP A 54 16.20 8.45 -45.00
CA TRP A 54 17.21 8.85 -44.01
C TRP A 54 16.94 8.06 -42.73
N ALA A 55 18.00 7.55 -42.09
CA ALA A 55 17.93 6.93 -40.78
C ALA A 55 17.58 8.01 -39.73
N THR A 56 16.33 8.46 -39.75
CA THR A 56 15.80 9.42 -38.80
C THR A 56 15.43 8.70 -37.51
N HIS A 57 15.38 9.44 -36.41
CA HIS A 57 14.91 8.96 -35.10
C HIS A 57 13.57 8.21 -35.19
N TYR A 58 12.73 8.52 -36.18
CA TYR A 58 11.42 7.91 -36.40
C TYR A 58 11.46 6.53 -37.08
N LEU A 59 12.59 6.15 -37.67
CA LEU A 59 12.82 4.84 -38.29
C LEU A 59 13.62 3.89 -37.37
N GLN A 60 14.10 4.38 -36.22
CA GLN A 60 14.73 3.54 -35.22
C GLN A 60 13.64 2.77 -34.45
N PRO A 61 13.85 1.49 -34.12
CA PRO A 61 12.92 0.75 -33.26
C PRO A 61 12.72 1.51 -31.94
N GLU A 62 11.46 1.73 -31.55
CA GLU A 62 11.10 2.46 -30.32
C GLU A 62 11.87 1.88 -29.13
N ARG A 63 12.58 2.75 -28.39
CA ARG A 63 13.26 2.35 -27.16
C ARG A 63 12.24 1.81 -26.17
N GLU A 64 12.62 0.82 -25.37
CA GLU A 64 11.70 0.22 -24.40
C GLU A 64 11.08 1.27 -23.47
N ASP A 65 11.80 2.33 -23.11
CA ASP A 65 11.30 3.41 -22.24
C ASP A 65 10.20 4.27 -22.90
N GLU A 66 10.18 4.35 -24.23
CA GLU A 66 9.25 5.16 -25.02
C GLU A 66 7.96 4.41 -25.38
N LYS A 67 7.94 3.09 -25.18
CA LYS A 67 6.76 2.26 -25.47
C LYS A 67 5.65 2.52 -24.45
N THR A 68 4.43 2.70 -24.96
CA THR A 68 3.22 2.72 -24.12
C THR A 68 3.10 1.42 -23.31
N LEU A 69 2.47 1.46 -22.13
CA LEU A 69 2.27 0.28 -21.28
C LEU A 69 1.57 -0.87 -22.01
N VAL A 70 0.66 -0.56 -22.93
CA VAL A 70 -0.04 -1.55 -23.76
C VAL A 70 0.96 -2.26 -24.69
N LYS A 71 1.74 -1.50 -25.46
CA LYS A 71 2.80 -2.08 -26.32
C LYS A 71 3.82 -2.90 -25.54
N LYS A 72 4.20 -2.45 -24.33
CA LYS A 72 5.10 -3.21 -23.44
C LYS A 72 4.50 -4.55 -23.02
N ALA A 73 3.22 -4.57 -22.69
CA ALA A 73 2.50 -5.78 -22.33
C ALA A 73 2.38 -6.73 -23.53
N ASP A 74 2.09 -6.20 -24.72
CA ASP A 74 2.01 -6.99 -25.95
C ASP A 74 3.37 -7.61 -26.30
N ASP A 75 4.46 -6.83 -26.28
CA ASP A 75 5.82 -7.31 -26.53
C ASP A 75 6.25 -8.41 -25.54
N LEU A 76 5.85 -8.27 -24.27
CA LEU A 76 6.13 -9.26 -23.23
C LEU A 76 5.32 -10.54 -23.46
N THR A 77 4.03 -10.40 -23.79
CA THR A 77 3.16 -11.53 -24.17
C THR A 77 3.73 -12.29 -25.37
N ASP A 78 4.21 -11.56 -26.37
CA ASP A 78 4.84 -12.10 -27.57
C ASP A 78 6.12 -12.88 -27.28
N ARG A 79 6.93 -12.38 -26.32
CA ARG A 79 8.13 -13.08 -25.86
C ARG A 79 7.77 -14.36 -25.13
N ILE A 80 6.84 -14.31 -24.18
CA ILE A 80 6.39 -15.50 -23.44
C ILE A 80 5.80 -16.56 -24.38
N ALA A 81 4.98 -16.16 -25.36
CA ALA A 81 4.38 -17.08 -26.32
C ALA A 81 5.45 -17.79 -27.17
N LYS A 82 6.49 -17.06 -27.60
CA LYS A 82 7.63 -17.64 -28.34
C LYS A 82 8.44 -18.59 -27.47
N ASP A 83 8.82 -18.16 -26.27
CA ASP A 83 9.60 -18.98 -25.33
C ASP A 83 8.86 -20.27 -24.98
N PHE A 84 7.53 -20.21 -24.82
CA PHE A 84 6.69 -21.37 -24.58
C PHE A 84 6.61 -22.30 -25.80
N CYS A 85 6.44 -21.74 -27.01
CA CYS A 85 6.48 -22.53 -28.25
C CYS A 85 7.83 -23.23 -28.42
N ASP A 86 8.93 -22.56 -28.12
CA ASP A 86 10.28 -23.11 -28.25
C ASP A 86 10.54 -24.19 -27.20
N TYR A 87 10.12 -23.98 -25.95
CA TYR A 87 10.13 -25.01 -24.91
C TYR A 87 9.30 -26.26 -25.30
N MET A 88 8.11 -26.06 -25.88
CA MET A 88 7.27 -27.17 -26.34
C MET A 88 7.89 -27.94 -27.51
N LYS A 89 8.63 -27.27 -28.41
CA LYS A 89 9.39 -27.93 -29.48
C LYS A 89 10.50 -28.81 -28.92
N GLU A 90 11.21 -28.33 -27.90
CA GLU A 90 12.26 -29.10 -27.21
C GLU A 90 11.70 -30.35 -26.51
N LEU A 91 10.47 -30.28 -25.99
CA LEU A 91 9.82 -31.40 -25.29
C LEU A 91 9.10 -32.40 -26.21
N GLY A 92 8.48 -31.92 -27.29
CA GLY A 92 7.43 -32.66 -28.00
C GLY A 92 7.73 -33.09 -29.44
N GLY A 93 8.93 -32.78 -29.96
CA GLY A 93 9.28 -33.03 -31.37
C GLY A 93 8.39 -32.29 -32.38
N ASP A 94 8.80 -32.28 -33.65
CA ASP A 94 8.18 -31.45 -34.70
C ASP A 94 6.69 -31.75 -35.01
N GLN A 95 6.10 -32.78 -34.41
CA GLN A 95 4.70 -33.15 -34.62
C GLN A 95 3.74 -32.33 -33.75
N GLN A 96 4.16 -31.88 -32.56
CA GLN A 96 3.31 -31.00 -31.72
C GLN A 96 3.50 -29.52 -32.02
N SER A 97 4.59 -29.13 -32.69
CA SER A 97 4.92 -27.75 -33.02
C SER A 97 3.97 -27.11 -34.04
N GLN A 98 3.27 -27.91 -34.86
CA GLN A 98 2.25 -27.42 -35.79
C GLN A 98 0.93 -27.01 -35.10
N LEU A 99 0.62 -27.59 -33.93
CA LEU A 99 -0.62 -27.28 -33.21
C LEU A 99 -0.47 -26.08 -32.27
N PHE A 100 0.74 -25.80 -31.80
CA PHE A 100 1.03 -24.70 -30.87
C PHE A 100 1.76 -23.56 -31.59
N THR A 101 1.02 -22.80 -32.39
CA THR A 101 1.51 -21.53 -32.93
C THR A 101 1.45 -20.43 -31.86
N PRO A 102 2.41 -19.49 -31.84
CA PRO A 102 2.41 -18.40 -30.87
C PRO A 102 1.14 -17.55 -30.98
N GLU A 103 0.52 -17.47 -32.15
CA GLU A 103 -0.77 -16.82 -32.38
C GLU A 103 -1.92 -17.57 -31.68
N ALA A 104 -1.95 -18.90 -31.75
CA ALA A 104 -2.98 -19.70 -31.08
C ALA A 104 -2.87 -19.60 -29.55
N ILE A 105 -1.65 -19.55 -29.02
CA ILE A 105 -1.39 -19.35 -27.59
C ILE A 105 -1.83 -17.95 -27.15
N LYS A 106 -1.52 -16.92 -27.94
CA LYS A 106 -1.99 -15.56 -27.68
C LYS A 106 -3.52 -15.48 -27.63
N GLU A 107 -4.22 -16.13 -28.55
CA GLU A 107 -5.69 -16.17 -28.56
C GLU A 107 -6.26 -16.98 -27.38
N LEU A 108 -5.63 -18.10 -27.00
CA LEU A 108 -6.02 -18.89 -25.82
C LEU A 108 -5.92 -18.10 -24.50
N PHE A 109 -4.90 -17.25 -24.38
CA PHE A 109 -4.65 -16.43 -23.20
C PHE A 109 -5.16 -14.99 -23.33
N ARG A 110 -5.83 -14.67 -24.44
CA ARG A 110 -6.53 -13.40 -24.62
C ARG A 110 -7.72 -13.42 -23.68
N ILE A 111 -7.53 -12.87 -22.48
CA ILE A 111 -8.64 -12.64 -21.55
C ILE A 111 -9.50 -11.55 -22.21
N GLU A 112 -10.51 -11.96 -22.97
CA GLU A 112 -11.51 -11.04 -23.49
C GLU A 112 -12.27 -10.43 -22.31
N PHE A 113 -11.81 -9.27 -21.85
CA PHE A 113 -12.53 -8.43 -20.90
C PHE A 113 -13.76 -7.76 -21.52
N ASP A 114 -14.19 -8.17 -22.72
CA ASP A 114 -15.39 -7.66 -23.36
C ASP A 114 -16.67 -8.36 -22.87
N ASN A 115 -16.71 -8.63 -21.58
CA ASN A 115 -17.94 -9.04 -20.92
C ASN A 115 -18.82 -7.79 -20.76
N HIS A 116 -20.09 -7.85 -21.19
CA HIS A 116 -21.03 -6.72 -21.08
C HIS A 116 -21.11 -6.15 -19.65
N ALA A 117 -20.84 -6.96 -18.63
CA ALA A 117 -20.75 -6.56 -17.23
C ALA A 117 -19.62 -5.54 -16.96
N ALA A 118 -18.48 -5.64 -17.64
CA ALA A 118 -17.35 -4.72 -17.48
C ALA A 118 -17.67 -3.33 -18.05
N ARG A 119 -18.47 -3.25 -19.12
CA ARG A 119 -18.91 -1.98 -19.73
C ARG A 119 -19.85 -1.17 -18.83
N GLY A 120 -20.47 -1.81 -17.83
CA GLY A 120 -21.30 -1.13 -16.81
C GLY A 120 -20.52 -0.62 -15.60
N LEU A 121 -19.25 -1.01 -15.44
CA LEU A 121 -18.45 -0.69 -14.26
C LEU A 121 -17.68 0.61 -14.48
N ARG A 122 -18.16 1.71 -13.88
CA ARG A 122 -17.38 2.95 -13.79
C ARG A 122 -16.46 2.89 -12.56
N VAL A 123 -15.21 2.47 -12.77
CA VAL A 123 -14.18 2.55 -11.72
C VAL A 123 -13.67 3.98 -11.63
N ILE A 124 -13.98 4.67 -10.54
CA ILE A 124 -13.39 5.96 -10.21
C ILE A 124 -12.27 5.71 -9.21
N SER A 125 -11.05 5.56 -9.72
CA SER A 125 -9.86 5.45 -8.88
C SER A 125 -9.66 6.75 -8.11
N LYS A 126 -9.76 6.70 -6.79
CA LYS A 126 -9.41 7.81 -5.89
C LYS A 126 -8.17 7.42 -5.11
N GLU A 127 -7.12 8.20 -5.29
CA GLU A 127 -5.92 8.06 -4.49
C GLU A 127 -6.19 8.64 -3.10
N LEU A 128 -6.03 7.81 -2.07
CA LEU A 128 -6.09 8.25 -0.68
C LEU A 128 -4.68 8.60 -0.21
N PRO A 129 -4.49 9.69 0.55
CA PRO A 129 -3.18 10.08 1.08
C PRO A 129 -2.72 9.20 2.25
N SER A 130 -3.26 7.99 2.38
CA SER A 130 -3.00 7.06 3.47
C SER A 130 -2.84 5.63 2.94
N ILE A 131 -1.93 4.89 3.57
CA ILE A 131 -1.63 3.50 3.24
C ILE A 131 -2.04 2.57 4.37
N GLN A 132 -2.18 1.27 4.07
CA GLN A 132 -2.45 0.27 5.09
C GLN A 132 -1.32 0.20 6.12
N GLU A 133 -1.65 -0.07 7.38
CA GLU A 133 -0.71 -0.03 8.50
C GLU A 133 0.49 -0.99 8.31
N LYS A 134 0.23 -2.22 7.83
CA LYS A 134 1.30 -3.19 7.55
C LYS A 134 2.30 -2.66 6.51
N VAL A 135 1.80 -2.06 5.44
CA VAL A 135 2.63 -1.46 4.39
C VAL A 135 3.39 -0.25 4.97
N ALA A 136 2.72 0.58 5.75
CA ALA A 136 3.32 1.75 6.40
C ALA A 136 4.49 1.39 7.31
N ILE A 137 4.35 0.32 8.11
CA ILE A 137 5.40 -0.19 8.98
C ILE A 137 6.57 -0.73 8.15
N ASN A 138 6.28 -1.56 7.13
CA ASN A 138 7.31 -2.16 6.29
C ASN A 138 8.10 -1.11 5.49
N THR A 139 7.46 -0.02 5.06
CA THR A 139 8.11 1.10 4.36
C THR A 139 8.73 2.13 5.32
N GLY A 140 8.71 1.89 6.64
CA GLY A 140 9.29 2.79 7.64
C GLY A 140 8.57 4.13 7.81
N ASN A 141 7.31 4.23 7.35
CA ASN A 141 6.50 5.44 7.37
C ASN A 141 5.17 5.23 8.11
N PRO A 142 5.18 4.92 9.43
CA PRO A 142 3.95 4.62 10.19
C PRO A 142 2.97 5.79 10.25
N GLU A 143 3.45 7.03 10.13
CA GLU A 143 2.63 8.25 10.11
C GLU A 143 1.69 8.33 8.90
N LYS A 144 2.00 7.62 7.81
CA LYS A 144 1.13 7.54 6.63
C LYS A 144 0.06 6.44 6.73
N SER A 145 0.02 5.70 7.84
CA SER A 145 -1.02 4.69 8.05
C SER A 145 -2.40 5.33 8.11
N CYS A 146 -3.44 4.60 7.66
CA CYS A 146 -4.83 5.08 7.70
C CYS A 146 -5.25 5.59 9.09
N TYR A 147 -4.90 4.88 10.16
CA TYR A 147 -5.26 5.28 11.53
C TYR A 147 -4.56 6.58 11.95
N ARG A 148 -3.26 6.72 11.67
CA ARG A 148 -2.51 7.94 12.00
C ARG A 148 -2.97 9.13 11.18
N ALA A 149 -3.23 8.93 9.89
CA ALA A 149 -3.81 9.95 9.03
C ALA A 149 -5.18 10.41 9.55
N LEU A 150 -6.05 9.48 9.92
CA LEU A 150 -7.35 9.79 10.51
C LEU A 150 -7.23 10.58 11.82
N GLU A 151 -6.37 10.12 12.74
CA GLU A 151 -6.14 10.81 14.02
C GLU A 151 -5.65 12.25 13.81
N ARG A 152 -4.77 12.45 12.82
CA ARG A 152 -4.26 13.78 12.45
C ARG A 152 -5.38 14.69 11.95
N GLU A 153 -6.22 14.21 11.04
CA GLU A 153 -7.34 15.01 10.51
C GLU A 153 -8.37 15.32 11.61
N ILE A 154 -8.76 14.36 12.44
CA ILE A 154 -9.63 14.61 13.60
C ILE A 154 -9.02 15.69 14.52
N SER A 155 -7.72 15.63 14.75
CA SER A 155 -7.03 16.61 15.60
C SER A 155 -6.98 18.00 14.97
N LYS A 156 -6.88 18.11 13.65
CA LYS A 156 -6.98 19.38 12.92
C LYS A 156 -8.40 19.94 12.99
N ASP A 157 -9.41 19.10 12.81
CA ASP A 157 -10.81 19.51 12.88
C ASP A 157 -11.17 20.04 14.27
N ILE A 158 -10.72 19.35 15.33
CA ILE A 158 -10.87 19.82 16.71
C ILE A 158 -10.19 21.18 16.91
N LYS A 159 -8.98 21.37 16.37
CA LYS A 159 -8.29 22.66 16.45
C LYS A 159 -9.04 23.75 15.69
N ALA A 160 -9.55 23.45 14.49
CA ALA A 160 -10.29 24.39 13.66
C ALA A 160 -11.61 24.82 14.31
N GLU A 161 -12.30 23.91 14.99
CA GLU A 161 -13.51 24.21 15.77
C GLU A 161 -13.23 25.13 16.96
N HIS A 162 -12.06 25.00 17.59
CA HIS A 162 -11.66 25.86 18.71
C HIS A 162 -11.12 27.24 18.29
N LEU A 163 -10.85 27.47 16.99
CA LEU A 163 -10.39 28.76 16.52
C LEU A 163 -11.50 29.82 16.58
N PRO A 164 -11.17 31.07 16.96
CA PRO A 164 -12.15 32.14 16.94
C PRO A 164 -12.59 32.45 15.51
N LYS A 165 -13.85 32.84 15.37
CA LYS A 165 -14.40 33.36 14.11
C LYS A 165 -13.59 34.58 13.65
N ARG A 166 -13.08 34.55 12.42
CA ARG A 166 -12.29 35.64 11.82
C ARG A 166 -13.09 36.28 10.69
N THR A 167 -13.79 37.36 10.99
CA THR A 167 -14.60 38.11 10.00
C THR A 167 -14.13 39.53 9.74
N THR A 168 -13.25 40.05 10.59
CA THR A 168 -12.74 41.42 10.51
C THR A 168 -11.23 41.42 10.65
N ALA A 169 -10.57 42.28 9.89
CA ALA A 169 -9.16 42.59 10.02
C ALA A 169 -8.97 44.09 9.80
N PHE A 170 -8.03 44.72 10.52
CA PHE A 170 -7.74 46.16 10.38
C PHE A 170 -8.97 47.08 10.50
N GLY A 171 -9.93 46.72 11.36
CA GLY A 171 -11.17 47.49 11.55
C GLY A 171 -12.18 47.40 10.41
N GLN A 172 -11.90 46.62 9.36
CA GLN A 172 -12.81 46.38 8.23
C GLN A 172 -13.25 44.91 8.17
N SER A 173 -14.41 44.65 7.54
CA SER A 173 -14.86 43.29 7.30
C SER A 173 -14.05 42.66 6.17
N LEU A 174 -13.60 41.43 6.39
CA LEU A 174 -12.89 40.63 5.37
C LEU A 174 -13.85 40.22 4.24
N LEU A 175 -13.31 40.00 3.05
CA LEU A 175 -14.05 39.42 1.93
C LEU A 175 -14.58 38.02 2.30
N LEU A 176 -15.75 37.65 1.79
CA LEU A 176 -16.42 36.37 2.09
C LEU A 176 -15.49 35.14 1.96
N ARG A 177 -14.57 35.14 0.99
CA ARG A 177 -13.60 34.05 0.77
C ARG A 177 -12.52 33.95 1.85
N GLU A 178 -12.26 35.03 2.57
CA GLU A 178 -11.21 35.14 3.60
C GLU A 178 -11.77 35.09 5.02
N GLN A 179 -13.10 35.19 5.15
CA GLN A 179 -13.81 35.01 6.40
C GLN A 179 -13.73 33.55 6.83
N PHE A 180 -13.30 33.33 8.07
CA PHE A 180 -13.28 32.01 8.67
C PHE A 180 -14.38 31.88 9.72
N TYR A 181 -15.22 30.88 9.53
CA TYR A 181 -16.27 30.48 10.47
C TYR A 181 -15.92 29.10 11.03
N PRO A 182 -15.68 28.97 12.34
CA PRO A 182 -15.38 27.68 12.93
C PRO A 182 -16.59 26.73 12.76
N PRO A 183 -16.37 25.48 12.34
CA PRO A 183 -17.42 24.48 12.27
C PRO A 183 -17.89 24.13 13.68
N ARG A 184 -19.21 24.02 13.89
CA ARG A 184 -19.84 23.72 15.20
C ARG A 184 -20.30 22.26 15.28
N ASN A 185 -19.41 21.32 14.96
CA ASN A 185 -19.76 19.91 14.83
C ASN A 185 -19.46 19.08 16.10
N ASN A 186 -18.98 19.72 17.17
CA ASN A 186 -18.56 19.10 18.42
C ASN A 186 -17.68 17.85 18.20
N THR A 187 -16.72 18.01 17.29
CA THR A 187 -15.87 16.92 16.77
C THR A 187 -15.12 16.21 17.88
N LYS A 188 -14.66 16.96 18.89
CA LYS A 188 -13.96 16.43 20.05
C LYS A 188 -14.82 15.43 20.83
N CYS A 189 -16.06 15.80 21.16
CA CYS A 189 -16.94 14.88 21.87
C CYS A 189 -17.33 13.71 20.96
N MET A 190 -17.60 13.92 19.69
CA MET A 190 -18.02 12.82 18.81
C MET A 190 -16.92 11.75 18.63
N TRP A 191 -15.69 12.17 18.33
CA TRP A 191 -14.60 11.25 17.97
C TRP A 191 -13.77 10.78 19.16
N ARG A 192 -13.57 11.62 20.19
CA ARG A 192 -12.70 11.30 21.34
C ARG A 192 -13.47 10.91 22.60
N SER A 193 -14.79 11.04 22.63
CA SER A 193 -15.57 10.52 23.77
C SER A 193 -16.01 9.09 23.53
N ALA A 194 -15.91 8.28 24.58
CA ALA A 194 -16.40 6.91 24.58
C ALA A 194 -17.93 6.85 24.81
N ARG A 195 -18.70 7.73 24.15
CA ARG A 195 -20.15 7.88 24.40
C ARG A 195 -20.95 6.60 24.14
N HIS A 196 -20.54 5.83 23.14
CA HIS A 196 -21.17 4.57 22.75
C HIS A 196 -20.62 3.35 23.50
N VAL A 197 -19.56 3.52 24.31
CA VAL A 197 -18.95 2.43 25.06
C VAL A 197 -19.60 2.38 26.45
N PRO A 198 -20.07 1.20 26.90
CA PRO A 198 -20.56 1.02 28.26
C PRO A 198 -19.57 1.54 29.30
N LYS A 199 -20.08 2.30 30.29
CA LYS A 199 -19.25 2.91 31.34
C LYS A 199 -18.41 1.87 32.08
N GLU A 200 -18.91 0.66 32.24
CA GLU A 200 -18.21 -0.44 32.92
C GLU A 200 -16.91 -0.84 32.21
N LEU A 201 -16.89 -0.83 30.88
CA LEU A 201 -15.69 -1.10 30.10
C LEU A 201 -14.71 0.07 30.19
N VAL A 202 -15.22 1.31 30.14
CA VAL A 202 -14.40 2.52 30.28
C VAL A 202 -13.72 2.57 31.65
N THR A 203 -14.42 2.13 32.71
CA THR A 203 -13.86 2.10 34.06
C THR A 203 -13.04 0.86 34.35
N LEU A 204 -13.01 -0.12 33.44
CA LEU A 204 -12.49 -1.48 33.67
C LEU A 204 -13.20 -2.21 34.83
N LYS A 205 -14.44 -1.82 35.14
CA LYS A 205 -15.24 -2.46 36.20
C LYS A 205 -15.43 -3.94 35.90
N THR A 206 -15.75 -4.30 34.66
CA THR A 206 -15.92 -5.70 34.23
C THR A 206 -14.69 -6.58 34.48
N VAL A 207 -13.49 -6.02 34.45
CA VAL A 207 -12.23 -6.76 34.65
C VAL A 207 -11.94 -6.95 36.13
N TRP A 208 -12.17 -5.91 36.93
CA TRP A 208 -11.77 -5.87 38.33
C TRP A 208 -12.87 -6.29 39.31
N GLU A 209 -14.14 -6.22 38.90
CA GLU A 209 -15.29 -6.65 39.68
C GLU A 209 -15.18 -8.16 39.96
N GLY A 210 -15.23 -8.54 41.24
CA GLY A 210 -15.10 -9.93 41.70
C GLY A 210 -13.67 -10.40 42.02
N ILE A 211 -12.63 -9.73 41.53
CA ILE A 211 -11.23 -10.13 41.76
C ILE A 211 -10.45 -9.21 42.73
N THR A 212 -11.09 -8.16 43.25
CA THR A 212 -10.44 -7.17 44.14
C THR A 212 -9.85 -7.74 45.43
N ASN A 213 -10.30 -8.93 45.84
CA ASN A 213 -9.86 -9.59 47.07
C ASN A 213 -8.60 -10.45 46.85
N LEU A 214 -8.19 -10.67 45.61
CA LEU A 214 -7.01 -11.48 45.31
C LEU A 214 -5.74 -10.74 45.74
N ARG A 215 -4.80 -11.48 46.32
CA ARG A 215 -3.47 -10.96 46.70
C ARG A 215 -2.73 -10.34 45.51
N SER A 216 -2.86 -10.94 44.32
CA SER A 216 -2.26 -10.45 43.08
C SER A 216 -2.72 -9.02 42.74
N VAL A 217 -3.99 -8.70 42.94
CA VAL A 217 -4.54 -7.36 42.68
C VAL A 217 -4.01 -6.35 43.70
N LYS A 218 -3.78 -6.76 44.95
CA LYS A 218 -3.22 -5.90 46.00
C LYS A 218 -1.73 -5.60 45.75
N GLU A 219 -0.94 -6.60 45.40
CA GLU A 219 0.46 -6.40 45.00
C GLU A 219 0.56 -5.55 43.73
N PHE A 220 -0.35 -5.73 42.77
CA PHE A 220 -0.47 -4.85 41.61
C PHE A 220 -0.77 -3.40 42.02
N CYS A 221 -1.69 -3.18 42.96
CA CYS A 221 -1.96 -1.83 43.47
C CYS A 221 -0.74 -1.22 44.16
N ARG A 222 0.00 -2.01 44.93
CA ARG A 222 1.27 -1.59 45.56
C ARG A 222 2.31 -1.18 44.53
N TRP A 223 2.52 -2.02 43.51
CA TRP A 223 3.43 -1.74 42.41
C TRP A 223 3.02 -0.48 41.62
N MET A 224 1.73 -0.25 41.41
CA MET A 224 1.19 0.95 40.74
C MET A 224 1.30 2.23 41.59
N ILE A 225 1.44 2.11 42.91
CA ILE A 225 1.78 3.25 43.78
C ILE A 225 3.25 3.63 43.59
N GLU A 226 4.13 2.62 43.48
CA GLU A 226 5.56 2.79 43.22
C GLU A 226 5.86 3.33 41.81
N HIS A 227 5.00 3.04 40.83
CA HIS A 227 5.14 3.51 39.43
C HIS A 227 3.98 4.42 38.98
N PRO A 228 4.02 5.73 39.31
CA PRO A 228 2.98 6.67 38.93
C PRO A 228 2.95 7.04 37.44
N GLU A 229 3.96 6.62 36.66
CA GLU A 229 4.05 6.85 35.21
C GLU A 229 2.91 6.15 34.44
N TYR A 230 2.39 5.04 34.98
CA TYR A 230 1.34 4.26 34.34
C TYR A 230 -0.05 4.76 34.75
N ARG A 231 -0.97 4.73 33.78
CA ARG A 231 -2.37 5.14 34.00
C ARG A 231 -3.08 4.18 34.95
N ARG A 232 -3.53 4.69 36.09
CA ARG A 232 -4.31 3.94 37.08
C ARG A 232 -5.70 3.55 36.57
N PRO A 233 -6.13 2.28 36.73
CA PRO A 233 -7.51 1.87 36.50
C PRO A 233 -8.49 2.70 37.34
N SER A 234 -9.48 3.30 36.69
CA SER A 234 -10.40 4.22 37.34
C SER A 234 -11.32 3.52 38.35
N TYR A 235 -11.73 2.28 38.10
CA TYR A 235 -12.52 1.50 39.06
C TYR A 235 -11.77 1.25 40.38
N LEU A 236 -10.50 0.81 40.32
CA LEU A 236 -9.68 0.60 41.53
C LEU A 236 -9.40 1.91 42.27
N ASN A 237 -9.31 3.02 41.52
CA ASN A 237 -9.17 4.36 42.10
C ASN A 237 -10.44 4.80 42.84
N CYS A 238 -11.62 4.53 42.27
CA CYS A 238 -12.90 4.80 42.94
C CYS A 238 -13.07 3.97 44.22
N LEU A 239 -12.46 2.78 44.28
CA LEU A 239 -12.47 1.91 45.46
C LEU A 239 -11.43 2.30 46.53
N GLY A 240 -10.60 3.32 46.29
CA GLY A 240 -9.57 3.76 47.23
C GLY A 240 -8.42 2.76 47.40
N MET A 241 -8.21 1.84 46.46
CA MET A 241 -7.18 0.80 46.55
C MET A 241 -5.74 1.31 46.36
N PHE A 242 -5.58 2.56 45.93
CA PHE A 242 -4.28 3.22 45.77
C PHE A 242 -3.84 4.06 46.98
N ASP A 243 -4.63 4.06 48.07
CA ASP A 243 -4.20 4.64 49.35
C ASP A 243 -3.40 3.59 50.15
N PRO A 244 -2.11 3.84 50.45
CA PRO A 244 -1.27 2.90 51.19
C PRO A 244 -1.90 2.42 52.50
N ALA A 245 -2.54 3.31 53.25
CA ALA A 245 -3.14 2.98 54.55
C ALA A 245 -4.33 2.01 54.42
N MET A 246 -5.16 2.21 53.40
CA MET A 246 -6.30 1.34 53.10
C MET A 246 -5.87 -0.02 52.55
N LEU A 247 -4.79 -0.04 51.76
CA LEU A 247 -4.24 -1.26 51.19
C LEU A 247 -3.64 -2.15 52.28
N ASP A 248 -2.82 -1.57 53.16
CA ASP A 248 -2.19 -2.29 54.27
C ASP A 248 -3.24 -2.84 55.23
N ALA A 249 -4.26 -2.04 55.60
CA ALA A 249 -5.37 -2.50 56.43
C ALA A 249 -6.10 -3.72 55.84
N ARG A 250 -6.30 -3.75 54.51
CA ARG A 250 -6.93 -4.88 53.80
C ARG A 250 -6.03 -6.11 53.69
N ILE A 251 -4.71 -5.94 53.63
CA ILE A 251 -3.76 -7.05 53.64
C ILE A 251 -3.68 -7.66 55.05
N THR A 252 -3.61 -6.82 56.08
CA THR A 252 -3.57 -7.25 57.48
C THR A 252 -4.86 -7.96 57.89
N LEU A 253 -6.04 -7.47 57.48
CA LEU A 253 -7.33 -8.12 57.76
C LEU A 253 -7.39 -9.54 57.19
N GLU A 254 -7.04 -9.73 55.91
CA GLU A 254 -7.05 -11.07 55.30
C GLU A 254 -6.03 -12.02 55.92
N THR A 255 -4.86 -11.49 56.28
CA THR A 255 -3.84 -12.28 56.99
C THR A 255 -4.40 -12.75 58.33
N LYS A 256 -5.11 -11.88 59.06
CA LYS A 256 -5.77 -12.22 60.34
C LYS A 256 -6.90 -13.24 60.17
N TYR A 257 -7.69 -13.15 59.11
CA TYR A 257 -8.74 -14.13 58.79
C TYR A 257 -8.19 -15.51 58.42
N ARG A 258 -7.06 -15.59 57.70
CA ARG A 258 -6.36 -16.87 57.47
C ARG A 258 -5.82 -17.48 58.76
N ILE A 259 -5.26 -16.66 59.64
CA ILE A 259 -4.74 -17.11 60.94
C ILE A 259 -5.88 -17.55 61.88
N SER A 260 -7.08 -16.95 61.78
CA SER A 260 -8.24 -17.39 62.55
C SER A 260 -8.99 -18.58 61.95
N SER A 261 -8.89 -18.81 60.64
CA SER A 261 -9.48 -20.00 59.99
C SER A 261 -8.61 -21.25 60.12
N THR A 262 -7.37 -21.12 60.58
CA THR A 262 -6.62 -22.22 61.18
C THR A 262 -7.06 -22.39 62.64
N ALA A 263 -8.32 -22.76 62.84
CA ALA A 263 -8.67 -23.58 64.01
C ALA A 263 -7.83 -24.87 63.93
N PRO A 264 -7.44 -25.50 65.07
CA PRO A 264 -6.62 -26.70 65.03
C PRO A 264 -7.36 -27.77 64.24
N VAL A 265 -6.83 -28.09 63.06
CA VAL A 265 -7.22 -29.29 62.33
C VAL A 265 -6.83 -30.43 63.25
N GLU A 266 -7.82 -31.12 63.82
CA GLU A 266 -7.58 -32.39 64.50
C GLU A 266 -6.71 -33.25 63.58
N PRO A 267 -5.65 -33.89 64.10
CA PRO A 267 -4.78 -34.71 63.28
C PRO A 267 -5.64 -35.73 62.53
N PRO A 268 -5.37 -35.99 61.22
CA PRO A 268 -6.18 -36.92 60.45
C PRO A 268 -6.25 -38.25 61.19
N LEU A 269 -7.47 -38.69 61.51
CA LEU A 269 -7.70 -39.94 62.22
C LEU A 269 -6.96 -41.08 61.48
N PRO A 270 -6.22 -41.95 62.21
CA PRO A 270 -5.48 -43.04 61.59
C PRO A 270 -6.39 -43.91 60.70
N VAL A 271 -5.85 -44.33 59.56
CA VAL A 271 -6.54 -45.10 58.50
C VAL A 271 -7.20 -46.39 59.03
N ASP A 272 -6.79 -46.86 60.21
CA ASP A 272 -7.37 -48.00 60.92
C ASP A 272 -8.86 -47.81 61.24
N HIS A 273 -9.31 -46.57 61.44
CA HIS A 273 -10.71 -46.27 61.73
C HIS A 273 -11.62 -46.50 60.51
N ILE A 274 -11.08 -46.30 59.30
CA ILE A 274 -11.75 -46.55 58.02
C ILE A 274 -11.79 -48.06 57.76
N ARG A 275 -10.70 -48.78 58.05
CA ARG A 275 -10.64 -50.25 57.92
C ARG A 275 -11.66 -50.94 58.83
N ARG A 276 -11.76 -50.52 60.10
CA ARG A 276 -12.73 -51.10 61.05
C ARG A 276 -14.18 -50.89 60.59
N ARG A 277 -14.51 -49.69 60.08
CA ARG A 277 -15.85 -49.38 59.56
C ARG A 277 -16.21 -50.17 58.30
N LEU A 278 -15.23 -50.42 57.42
CA LEU A 278 -15.44 -51.24 56.23
C LEU A 278 -15.60 -52.72 56.56
N SER A 279 -14.93 -53.22 57.60
CA SER A 279 -15.12 -54.58 58.11
C SER A 279 -16.50 -54.77 58.75
N GLU A 280 -16.97 -53.80 59.55
CA GLU A 280 -18.32 -53.86 60.16
C GLU A 280 -19.45 -53.84 59.12
N LEU A 281 -19.24 -53.17 57.98
CA LEU A 281 -20.20 -53.14 56.86
C LEU A 281 -20.15 -54.39 55.98
N ALA A 282 -19.08 -55.19 56.04
CA ALA A 282 -18.94 -56.42 55.27
C ALA A 282 -19.52 -57.64 55.98
N ASP A 283 -19.70 -57.57 57.31
CA ASP A 283 -20.29 -58.62 58.14
C ASP A 283 -21.80 -58.42 58.39
N SER A 284 -22.44 -57.47 57.70
CA SER A 284 -23.90 -57.21 57.73
C SER A 284 -24.61 -57.66 56.46
#